data_AF-A0A3M2DNE4-F1
#
_entry.id   AF-A0A3M2DNE4-F1
#
_cell.length_a   1.000
_cell.length_b   1.000
_cell.length_c   1.000
_cell.angle_alpha   90.00
_cell.angle_beta   90.00
_cell.angle_gamma   90.00
#
_symmetry.space_group_name_H-M   'P 1'
#
loop_
_entity.id
_entity.type
_entity.pdbx_description
1 polymer ?
#
loop_
_entity_poly.entity_id
_entity_poly.type
_entity_poly.pdbx_seq_one_letter_code
_entity_poly.pdbx_strand_id
1 'polypeptide(L)'
;MEPGDTIPMIYVDRDEDHVATPLEFDTYQPGSSLLRADLTLGPDGSIAAVGAPVDLLAGCPGTRATRDISGPDVNIDGRTIAFAMRVAADDPRRIYTVDIDGGGCTEIVPDGFPDRVDGMLVHRFDPAWSPDGEWIAFATSRAGTVSRALFLPQSDIWRMRADGSNPEQVTVLLNSELSPAFMREGRMIMSTEKVSDGFYQISGRRINWDLTDYHPLLAQRAQSKFCDLRDLDATCPSVDYQQATEIREGSNGNFLLILSDRGARAGAGTLAIFNRSVGPFEAGRDDEGFLKSMTIVDPAATGRVGTATVGAYRSPTTAPDGGIIVSYAAFTGDLGALTSIDFDIVYTRPCVPPAPGATCTPDRQVLVSGPGQQVEAVLAIKRPPHAGYINRRQLVFGGGAQPSETGGEDSALLHMIDAPTTMTLFTANLRRGRPRDAYAGATHLAVYLEKAPPPGTTSGNVNGIYQERELIGRAPLEPDGSVRMLLPARRPVVLALEDASGATLLSMTETHQLGPGEAVSMGVATDLFDAVCAGCHGSISGRETDIIVTPDVLTGASESLARERPAVDLRP
;
A
#
# COMPACT_ATOMS: atom_id res chain seq x y z
N MET A 1 28.86 -3.08 10.81
CA MET A 1 28.49 -3.28 12.23
C MET A 1 29.20 -4.53 12.66
N GLU A 2 29.92 -4.44 13.75
CA GLU A 2 30.73 -5.50 14.32
C GLU A 2 29.98 -6.17 15.48
N PRO A 3 30.35 -7.39 15.87
CA PRO A 3 29.80 -8.04 17.04
C PRO A 3 30.00 -7.18 18.30
N GLY A 4 28.95 -7.01 19.10
CA GLY A 4 28.93 -6.16 20.29
C GLY A 4 28.45 -4.71 20.03
N ASP A 5 28.34 -4.28 18.78
CA ASP A 5 27.69 -3.00 18.44
C ASP A 5 26.22 -3.00 18.92
N THR A 6 25.70 -1.82 19.25
CA THR A 6 24.30 -1.64 19.61
C THR A 6 23.51 -0.88 18.55
N ILE A 7 22.26 -1.28 18.34
CA ILE A 7 21.29 -0.58 17.50
C ILE A 7 20.07 -0.24 18.35
N PRO A 8 19.70 1.05 18.50
CA PRO A 8 18.47 1.40 19.18
C PRO A 8 17.24 0.92 18.39
N MET A 9 16.34 0.22 19.06
CA MET A 9 15.01 -0.12 18.58
C MET A 9 13.99 0.75 19.28
N ILE A 10 13.17 1.43 18.49
CA ILE A 10 12.04 2.22 18.98
C ILE A 10 10.76 1.43 18.77
N TYR A 11 9.86 1.46 19.74
CA TYR A 11 8.57 0.79 19.64
C TYR A 11 7.51 1.48 20.48
N VAL A 12 6.25 1.20 20.18
CA VAL A 12 5.10 1.68 20.96
C VAL A 12 4.74 0.62 21.99
N ASP A 13 4.64 1.03 23.25
CA ASP A 13 4.01 0.27 24.32
C ASP A 13 2.59 0.81 24.53
N ARG A 14 1.57 -0.04 24.58
CA ARG A 14 0.19 0.38 24.81
C ARG A 14 -0.66 -0.69 25.49
N ASP A 15 -1.86 -0.32 25.92
CA ASP A 15 -2.76 -1.24 26.64
C ASP A 15 -3.36 -2.31 25.70
N GLU A 16 -3.74 -3.46 26.27
CA GLU A 16 -4.26 -4.63 25.53
C GLU A 16 -5.59 -4.37 24.79
N ASP A 17 -6.36 -3.39 25.26
CA ASP A 17 -7.65 -2.99 24.71
C ASP A 17 -7.53 -2.17 23.41
N HIS A 18 -6.30 -1.89 22.94
CA HIS A 18 -6.08 -1.19 21.67
C HIS A 18 -6.34 -2.13 20.49
N VAL A 19 -7.59 -2.17 20.04
CA VAL A 19 -8.10 -3.13 19.04
C VAL A 19 -8.63 -2.47 17.76
N ALA A 20 -8.53 -1.15 17.63
CA ALA A 20 -8.90 -0.46 16.38
C ALA A 20 -8.03 -0.93 15.19
N THR A 21 -8.65 -0.93 14.03
CA THR A 21 -7.99 -1.21 12.75
C THR A 21 -7.25 0.02 12.23
N PRO A 22 -6.34 -0.14 11.25
CA PRO A 22 -5.68 1.01 10.60
C PRO A 22 -6.65 2.03 9.97
N LEU A 23 -7.87 1.62 9.61
CA LEU A 23 -8.90 2.51 9.06
C LEU A 23 -9.69 3.27 10.14
N GLU A 24 -9.67 2.81 11.38
CA GLU A 24 -10.32 3.43 12.55
C GLU A 24 -9.35 4.36 13.30
N PHE A 25 -8.48 5.06 12.55
CA PHE A 25 -7.43 5.92 13.08
C PHE A 25 -7.95 7.07 13.96
N ASP A 26 -9.23 7.42 13.84
CA ASP A 26 -9.93 8.42 14.63
C ASP A 26 -10.39 7.90 16.01
N THR A 27 -10.40 6.58 16.24
CA THR A 27 -10.80 5.95 17.51
C THR A 27 -9.77 6.15 18.61
N TYR A 28 -10.11 6.93 19.63
CA TYR A 28 -9.21 7.26 20.75
C TYR A 28 -9.05 6.11 21.72
N GLN A 29 -7.83 5.58 21.79
CA GLN A 29 -7.45 4.51 22.71
C GLN A 29 -6.15 4.96 23.41
N PRO A 30 -6.25 5.59 24.59
CA PRO A 30 -5.10 6.06 25.34
C PRO A 30 -4.32 4.89 25.96
N GLY A 31 -3.34 5.20 26.80
CA GLY A 31 -2.54 4.18 27.48
C GLY A 31 -1.25 3.84 26.76
N SER A 32 -0.76 4.72 25.88
CA SER A 32 0.41 4.46 25.05
C SER A 32 1.66 5.24 25.51
N SER A 33 2.85 4.69 25.27
CA SER A 33 4.13 5.41 25.33
C SER A 33 5.05 4.98 24.17
N LEU A 34 6.10 5.77 23.93
CA LEU A 34 7.14 5.47 22.95
C LEU A 34 8.43 5.11 23.69
N LEU A 35 8.90 3.88 23.50
CA LEU A 35 10.03 3.33 24.23
C LEU A 35 11.20 3.04 23.30
N ARG A 36 12.41 3.11 23.87
CA ARG A 36 13.66 2.66 23.24
C ARG A 36 14.23 1.46 23.99
N ALA A 37 14.69 0.45 23.27
CA ALA A 37 15.54 -0.60 23.80
C ALA A 37 16.73 -0.83 22.86
N ASP A 38 17.94 -0.97 23.40
CA ASP A 38 19.15 -1.14 22.59
C ASP A 38 19.39 -2.62 22.29
N LEU A 39 19.46 -2.99 21.01
CA LEU A 39 19.76 -4.35 20.55
C LEU A 39 21.27 -4.53 20.45
N THR A 40 21.86 -5.50 21.14
CA THR A 40 23.27 -5.86 21.00
C THR A 40 23.46 -6.94 19.94
N LEU A 41 24.35 -6.70 18.97
CA LEU A 41 24.61 -7.65 17.89
C LEU A 41 25.57 -8.77 18.30
N GLY A 42 25.28 -9.97 17.83
CA GLY A 42 26.12 -11.16 17.94
C GLY A 42 27.16 -11.29 16.81
N PRO A 43 27.97 -12.35 16.84
CA PRO A 43 29.06 -12.60 15.87
C PRO A 43 28.64 -12.67 14.40
N ASP A 44 27.40 -13.03 14.13
CA ASP A 44 26.80 -13.23 12.80
C ASP A 44 25.73 -12.18 12.46
N GLY A 45 25.68 -11.08 13.23
CA GLY A 45 24.64 -10.06 13.10
C GLY A 45 23.31 -10.42 13.75
N SER A 46 23.20 -11.58 14.42
CA SER A 46 22.02 -11.94 15.21
C SER A 46 21.82 -10.98 16.39
N ILE A 47 20.62 -10.98 16.96
CA ILE A 47 20.33 -10.19 18.16
C ILE A 47 20.72 -11.02 19.40
N ALA A 48 21.81 -10.65 20.05
CA ALA A 48 22.35 -11.38 21.20
C ALA A 48 21.73 -10.96 22.53
N ALA A 49 21.36 -9.68 22.68
CA ALA A 49 20.74 -9.15 23.87
C ALA A 49 19.87 -7.92 23.56
N VAL A 50 18.94 -7.61 24.47
CA VAL A 50 18.08 -6.43 24.44
C VAL A 50 18.25 -5.68 25.75
N GLY A 51 18.58 -4.38 25.67
CA GLY A 51 18.73 -3.51 26.81
C GLY A 51 17.39 -3.19 27.51
N ALA A 52 17.47 -2.67 28.73
CA ALA A 52 16.28 -2.23 29.46
C ALA A 52 15.57 -1.08 28.72
N PRO A 53 14.23 -1.08 28.69
CA PRO A 53 13.49 -0.06 27.97
C PRO A 53 13.59 1.31 28.63
N VAL A 54 13.65 2.36 27.82
CA VAL A 54 13.67 3.78 28.22
C VAL A 54 12.48 4.49 27.60
N ASP A 55 11.67 5.16 28.43
CA ASP A 55 10.56 6.00 27.96
C ASP A 55 11.10 7.33 27.40
N LEU A 56 10.80 7.60 26.14
CA LEU A 56 11.29 8.79 25.43
C LEU A 56 10.44 10.04 25.68
N LEU A 57 9.25 9.88 26.28
CA LEU A 57 8.20 10.87 26.28
C LEU A 57 8.00 11.58 27.64
N ALA A 58 8.94 11.45 28.58
CA ALA A 58 8.85 12.10 29.88
C ALA A 58 8.65 13.64 29.80
N GLY A 59 9.17 14.29 28.75
CA GLY A 59 9.05 15.74 28.51
C GLY A 59 7.95 16.14 27.52
N CYS A 60 7.06 15.22 27.13
CA CYS A 60 6.06 15.44 26.08
C CYS A 60 4.67 15.74 26.67
N PRO A 61 3.74 16.34 25.89
CA PRO A 61 2.38 16.59 26.34
C PRO A 61 1.66 15.32 26.83
N GLY A 62 0.83 15.47 27.88
CA GLY A 62 0.07 14.35 28.48
C GLY A 62 0.92 13.38 29.29
N THR A 63 0.33 12.22 29.64
CA THR A 63 1.00 11.10 30.33
C THR A 63 0.67 9.80 29.59
N ARG A 64 1.34 8.67 29.91
CA ARG A 64 0.99 7.36 29.31
C ARG A 64 -0.51 7.09 29.34
N ALA A 65 -1.18 7.39 30.46
CA ALA A 65 -2.61 7.16 30.65
C ALA A 65 -3.52 7.99 29.72
N THR A 66 -3.01 9.04 29.07
CA THR A 66 -3.80 9.92 28.20
C THR A 66 -3.29 9.94 26.76
N ARG A 67 -2.10 9.41 26.50
CA ARG A 67 -1.51 9.42 25.16
C ARG A 67 -2.03 8.25 24.34
N ASP A 68 -2.41 8.55 23.10
CA ASP A 68 -2.67 7.58 22.03
C ASP A 68 -1.64 7.83 20.94
N ILE A 69 -0.70 6.88 20.79
CA ILE A 69 0.51 7.00 19.96
C ILE A 69 0.52 5.94 18.88
N SER A 70 1.00 6.29 17.69
CA SER A 70 1.20 5.33 16.60
C SER A 70 2.26 5.81 15.59
N GLY A 71 2.69 4.89 14.74
CA GLY A 71 3.48 5.12 13.54
C GLY A 71 4.83 5.79 13.79
N PRO A 72 5.68 5.30 14.71
CA PRO A 72 7.03 5.83 14.81
C PRO A 72 7.84 5.53 13.54
N ASP A 73 8.63 6.50 13.10
CA ASP A 73 9.64 6.32 12.05
C ASP A 73 10.89 7.14 12.36
N VAL A 74 12.07 6.62 11.96
CA VAL A 74 13.36 7.23 12.29
C VAL A 74 13.93 7.93 11.08
N ASN A 75 14.34 9.18 11.25
CA ASN A 75 15.07 9.95 10.26
C ASN A 75 16.39 9.25 9.88
N ILE A 76 16.86 9.52 8.66
CA ILE A 76 18.13 9.01 8.11
C ILE A 76 19.35 9.37 8.99
N ASP A 77 19.25 10.38 9.85
CA ASP A 77 20.25 10.73 10.86
C ASP A 77 20.46 9.64 11.94
N GLY A 78 19.50 8.73 12.11
CA GLY A 78 19.49 7.67 13.11
C GLY A 78 19.17 8.16 14.54
N ARG A 79 18.65 9.38 14.69
CA ARG A 79 18.40 10.04 15.98
C ARG A 79 17.03 10.67 16.10
N THR A 80 16.52 11.30 15.05
CA THR A 80 15.24 12.01 15.11
C THR A 80 14.10 11.05 14.82
N ILE A 81 13.15 10.92 15.73
CA ILE A 81 12.00 10.01 15.59
C ILE A 81 10.75 10.85 15.35
N ALA A 82 10.03 10.60 14.27
CA ALA A 82 8.69 11.15 14.04
C ALA A 82 7.64 10.14 14.46
N PHE A 83 6.51 10.58 15.02
CA PHE A 83 5.40 9.72 15.41
C PHE A 83 4.09 10.52 15.51
N ALA A 84 2.96 9.83 15.49
CA ALA A 84 1.65 10.43 15.69
C ALA A 84 1.23 10.35 17.16
N MET A 85 0.64 11.43 17.71
CA MET A 85 0.12 11.45 19.08
C MET A 85 -1.12 12.34 19.21
N ARG A 86 -2.02 11.96 20.12
CA ARG A 86 -3.00 12.86 20.75
C ARG A 86 -3.11 12.57 22.24
N VAL A 87 -3.63 13.53 23.01
CA VAL A 87 -3.69 13.45 24.49
C VAL A 87 -5.10 13.41 25.06
N ALA A 88 -6.13 13.62 24.23
CA ALA A 88 -7.53 13.56 24.60
C ALA A 88 -8.39 13.10 23.41
N ALA A 89 -9.61 12.65 23.68
CA ALA A 89 -10.52 12.17 22.64
C ALA A 89 -10.97 13.27 21.66
N ASP A 90 -11.04 14.52 22.13
CA ASP A 90 -11.42 15.70 21.36
C ASP A 90 -10.24 16.39 20.68
N ASP A 91 -9.02 15.86 20.84
CA ASP A 91 -7.82 16.27 20.11
C ASP A 91 -7.65 15.48 18.80
N PRO A 92 -7.24 16.15 17.70
CA PRO A 92 -6.77 15.44 16.52
C PRO A 92 -5.45 14.72 16.83
N ARG A 93 -5.15 13.68 16.05
CA ARG A 93 -3.79 13.15 15.99
C ARG A 93 -2.89 14.19 15.33
N ARG A 94 -1.72 14.44 15.90
CA ARG A 94 -0.71 15.38 15.38
C ARG A 94 0.63 14.67 15.26
N ILE A 95 1.50 15.18 14.39
CA ILE A 95 2.83 14.62 14.18
C ILE A 95 3.80 15.33 15.14
N TYR A 96 4.56 14.54 15.88
CA TYR A 96 5.60 15.02 16.79
C TYR A 96 6.96 14.43 16.39
N THR A 97 8.02 15.13 16.77
CA THR A 97 9.38 14.59 16.81
C THR A 97 9.96 14.56 18.20
N VAL A 98 10.84 13.59 18.44
CA VAL A 98 11.65 13.47 19.66
C VAL A 98 13.05 12.97 19.29
N ASP A 99 14.08 13.37 20.04
CA ASP A 99 15.42 12.81 19.90
C ASP A 99 15.48 11.40 20.51
N ILE A 100 16.35 10.54 19.98
CA ILE A 100 16.58 9.17 20.43
C ILE A 100 16.93 9.04 21.92
N ASP A 101 17.50 10.09 22.52
CA ASP A 101 17.82 10.16 23.95
C ASP A 101 16.69 10.81 24.79
N GLY A 102 15.55 11.13 24.16
CA GLY A 102 14.40 11.79 24.76
C GLY A 102 14.60 13.30 24.88
N GLY A 103 14.11 13.89 25.97
CA GLY A 103 14.36 15.32 26.30
C GLY A 103 13.25 16.30 25.91
N GLY A 104 12.17 15.83 25.26
CA GLY A 104 10.98 16.63 24.96
C GLY A 104 10.53 16.48 23.51
N CYS A 105 9.23 16.68 23.26
CA CYS A 105 8.64 16.54 21.94
C CYS A 105 8.38 17.90 21.28
N THR A 106 8.63 17.97 19.98
CA THR A 106 8.26 19.11 19.13
C THR A 106 7.10 18.71 18.25
N GLU A 107 5.99 19.45 18.28
CA GLU A 107 4.94 19.27 17.27
C GLU A 107 5.41 19.81 15.93
N ILE A 108 5.18 19.07 14.85
CA ILE A 108 5.31 19.58 13.48
C ILE A 108 3.93 20.02 13.00
N VAL A 109 3.79 21.31 12.76
CA VAL A 109 2.55 21.94 12.30
C VAL A 109 2.66 22.23 10.81
N PRO A 110 1.94 21.49 9.93
CA PRO A 110 1.93 21.81 8.52
C PRO A 110 1.20 23.14 8.26
N ASP A 111 1.77 23.98 7.38
CA ASP A 111 1.18 25.29 7.06
C ASP A 111 -0.27 25.18 6.54
N GLY A 112 -1.19 25.91 7.16
CA GLY A 112 -2.58 26.01 6.68
C GLY A 112 -3.48 24.82 7.05
N PHE A 113 -3.05 23.91 7.93
CA PHE A 113 -3.86 22.78 8.39
C PHE A 113 -4.69 23.15 9.63
N PRO A 114 -6.03 23.20 9.53
CA PRO A 114 -6.87 23.40 10.70
C PRO A 114 -6.97 22.11 11.52
N ASP A 115 -7.19 22.21 12.82
CA ASP A 115 -7.47 21.04 13.67
C ASP A 115 -8.87 20.45 13.40
N ARG A 116 -9.80 21.25 12.85
CA ARG A 116 -11.18 20.87 12.56
C ARG A 116 -11.72 21.51 11.28
N VAL A 117 -12.54 20.76 10.54
CA VAL A 117 -13.39 21.29 9.45
C VAL A 117 -14.79 20.68 9.62
N ASP A 118 -15.83 21.52 9.56
CA ASP A 118 -17.23 21.10 9.71
C ASP A 118 -17.52 20.23 10.95
N GLY A 119 -16.82 20.52 12.06
CA GLY A 119 -16.97 19.80 13.33
C GLY A 119 -16.17 18.50 13.45
N MET A 120 -15.62 17.97 12.35
CA MET A 120 -14.75 16.78 12.34
C MET A 120 -13.29 17.14 12.59
N LEU A 121 -12.57 16.26 13.29
CA LEU A 121 -11.15 16.37 13.54
C LEU A 121 -10.32 16.08 12.28
N VAL A 122 -9.26 16.85 12.08
CA VAL A 122 -8.25 16.62 11.04
C VAL A 122 -7.08 15.88 11.69
N HIS A 123 -7.07 14.56 11.54
CA HIS A 123 -6.03 13.70 12.07
C HIS A 123 -4.83 13.66 11.13
N ARG A 124 -3.62 13.86 11.65
CA ARG A 124 -2.33 13.68 10.96
C ARG A 124 -1.61 12.50 11.61
N PHE A 125 -1.26 11.49 10.84
CA PHE A 125 -0.74 10.23 11.37
C PHE A 125 0.12 9.46 10.35
N ASP A 126 0.70 8.33 10.77
CA ASP A 126 1.63 7.50 10.01
C ASP A 126 2.75 8.29 9.30
N PRO A 127 3.58 9.06 10.03
CA PRO A 127 4.71 9.76 9.42
C PRO A 127 5.73 8.76 8.86
N ALA A 128 6.34 9.13 7.74
CA ALA A 128 7.44 8.42 7.11
C ALA A 128 8.47 9.41 6.59
N TRP A 129 9.71 9.29 7.05
CA TRP A 129 10.81 10.13 6.61
C TRP A 129 11.18 9.83 5.17
N SER A 130 11.38 10.89 4.39
CA SER A 130 11.93 10.76 3.05
C SER A 130 13.36 10.21 3.10
N PRO A 131 13.83 9.57 2.01
CA PRO A 131 15.16 8.99 1.99
C PRO A 131 16.30 10.01 1.94
N ASP A 132 16.00 11.31 1.78
CA ASP A 132 16.95 12.41 1.95
C ASP A 132 16.92 13.01 3.38
N GLY A 133 15.94 12.63 4.21
CA GLY A 133 15.75 13.14 5.57
C GLY A 133 15.16 14.55 5.66
N GLU A 134 14.80 15.18 4.54
CA GLU A 134 14.33 16.57 4.50
C GLU A 134 12.80 16.73 4.50
N TRP A 135 12.07 15.64 4.27
CA TRP A 135 10.62 15.62 4.17
C TRP A 135 10.00 14.53 5.03
N ILE A 136 8.73 14.72 5.37
CA ILE A 136 7.88 13.73 6.01
C ILE A 136 6.68 13.52 5.10
N ALA A 137 6.47 12.29 4.65
CA ALA A 137 5.19 11.83 4.11
C ALA A 137 4.29 11.39 5.26
N PHE A 138 2.99 11.65 5.20
CA PHE A 138 2.06 11.31 6.27
C PHE A 138 0.65 11.13 5.73
N ALA A 139 -0.16 10.36 6.45
CA ALA A 139 -1.60 10.29 6.20
C ALA A 139 -2.32 11.42 6.94
N THR A 140 -3.31 12.03 6.30
CA THR A 140 -4.17 13.03 6.93
C THR A 140 -5.63 12.83 6.55
N SER A 141 -6.54 12.97 7.53
CA SER A 141 -7.96 12.92 7.20
C SER A 141 -8.39 14.18 6.44
N ARG A 142 -9.18 13.99 5.38
CA ARG A 142 -9.93 15.09 4.75
C ARG A 142 -11.18 15.34 5.58
N ALA A 143 -11.08 16.22 6.57
CA ALA A 143 -12.24 16.58 7.38
C ALA A 143 -13.40 17.04 6.47
N GLY A 144 -14.60 16.54 6.74
CA GLY A 144 -15.75 16.72 5.84
C GLY A 144 -16.11 15.48 5.02
N THR A 145 -15.20 14.52 4.86
CA THR A 145 -15.38 13.38 3.94
C THR A 145 -15.21 12.03 4.62
N VAL A 146 -15.91 11.03 4.08
CA VAL A 146 -15.90 9.66 4.58
C VAL A 146 -15.62 8.66 3.47
N SER A 147 -15.03 7.52 3.83
CA SER A 147 -14.79 6.39 2.92
C SER A 147 -16.10 5.81 2.40
N ARG A 148 -16.08 5.28 1.19
CA ARG A 148 -17.30 4.89 0.47
C ARG A 148 -17.89 3.55 0.93
N ALA A 149 -17.11 2.72 1.62
CA ALA A 149 -17.56 1.41 2.11
C ALA A 149 -17.84 1.38 3.61
N LEU A 150 -17.00 2.04 4.42
CA LEU A 150 -17.09 1.99 5.87
C LEU A 150 -17.67 3.25 6.48
N PHE A 151 -17.78 4.35 5.73
CA PHE A 151 -18.24 5.65 6.22
C PHE A 151 -17.43 6.17 7.43
N LEU A 152 -16.19 5.72 7.54
CA LEU A 152 -15.17 6.25 8.45
C LEU A 152 -14.51 7.49 7.83
N PRO A 153 -13.90 8.38 8.63
CA PRO A 153 -13.10 9.48 8.09
C PRO A 153 -12.13 8.98 7.01
N GLN A 154 -12.11 9.66 5.87
CA GLN A 154 -11.22 9.31 4.76
C GLN A 154 -9.85 9.97 4.94
N SER A 155 -8.77 9.28 4.57
CA SER A 155 -7.41 9.83 4.59
C SER A 155 -6.69 9.79 3.24
N ASP A 156 -5.89 10.81 2.97
CA ASP A 156 -4.93 10.83 1.87
C ASP A 156 -3.50 10.89 2.39
N ILE A 157 -2.55 10.58 1.50
CA ILE A 157 -1.14 10.86 1.72
C ILE A 157 -0.81 12.30 1.32
N TRP A 158 -0.06 12.96 2.19
CA TRP A 158 0.54 14.27 2.00
C TRP A 158 2.03 14.18 2.29
N ARG A 159 2.77 15.21 1.88
CA ARG A 159 4.17 15.43 2.27
C ARG A 159 4.38 16.87 2.73
N MET A 160 5.36 17.08 3.60
CA MET A 160 5.82 18.40 4.01
C MET A 160 7.32 18.38 4.28
N ARG A 161 7.94 19.56 4.32
CA ARG A 161 9.30 19.68 4.85
C ARG A 161 9.32 19.29 6.33
N ALA A 162 10.48 18.85 6.81
CA ALA A 162 10.69 18.46 8.21
C ALA A 162 10.29 19.55 9.24
N ASP A 163 10.26 20.83 8.83
CA ASP A 163 9.87 21.98 9.63
C ASP A 163 8.37 22.34 9.55
N GLY A 164 7.57 21.59 8.78
CA GLY A 164 6.14 21.84 8.55
C GLY A 164 5.83 22.70 7.32
N SER A 165 6.84 23.29 6.68
CA SER A 165 6.62 24.11 5.50
C SER A 165 6.31 23.31 4.24
N ASN A 166 5.74 23.98 3.24
CA ASN A 166 5.44 23.43 1.91
C ASN A 166 4.64 22.11 1.92
N PRO A 167 3.50 22.04 2.63
CA PRO A 167 2.65 20.87 2.57
C PRO A 167 2.07 20.68 1.16
N GLU A 168 2.12 19.45 0.66
CA GLU A 168 1.63 19.08 -0.65
C GLU A 168 0.88 17.74 -0.61
N GLN A 169 -0.28 17.73 -1.27
CA GLN A 169 -1.10 16.54 -1.40
C GLN A 169 -0.53 15.57 -2.44
N VAL A 170 -0.39 14.30 -2.05
CA VAL A 170 0.17 13.22 -2.87
C VAL A 170 -0.95 12.37 -3.48
N THR A 171 -1.93 11.94 -2.67
CA THR A 171 -3.09 11.17 -3.14
C THR A 171 -4.38 11.95 -3.05
N VAL A 172 -5.34 11.60 -3.92
CA VAL A 172 -6.59 12.33 -4.07
C VAL A 172 -7.84 11.47 -4.22
N LEU A 173 -7.77 10.22 -3.78
CA LEU A 173 -8.88 9.29 -3.96
C LEU A 173 -10.00 9.58 -2.94
N LEU A 174 -11.04 8.75 -2.97
CA LEU A 174 -12.26 8.93 -2.17
C LEU A 174 -12.38 7.92 -1.03
N ASN A 175 -11.36 7.10 -0.84
CA ASN A 175 -11.23 6.14 0.24
C ASN A 175 -9.88 6.35 0.92
N SER A 176 -9.54 5.56 1.92
CA SER A 176 -8.34 5.84 2.71
C SER A 176 -7.05 5.28 2.11
N GLU A 177 -6.04 6.13 2.00
CA GLU A 177 -4.63 5.74 1.94
C GLU A 177 -3.93 5.94 3.28
N LEU A 178 -3.13 4.94 3.66
CA LEU A 178 -2.56 4.80 5.00
C LEU A 178 -1.12 4.29 4.95
N SER A 179 -0.39 4.49 6.04
CA SER A 179 0.92 3.87 6.31
C SER A 179 1.93 4.02 5.17
N PRO A 180 2.28 5.26 4.76
CA PRO A 180 3.30 5.45 3.75
C PRO A 180 4.64 4.86 4.20
N ALA A 181 5.42 4.36 3.24
CA ALA A 181 6.80 3.91 3.42
C ALA A 181 7.61 4.28 2.19
N PHE A 182 8.93 4.45 2.35
CA PHE A 182 9.82 4.57 1.21
C PHE A 182 10.52 3.25 0.91
N MET A 183 10.56 2.90 -0.37
CA MET A 183 11.50 1.89 -0.87
C MET A 183 12.89 2.52 -1.01
N ARG A 184 13.94 1.68 -0.98
CA ARG A 184 15.34 2.13 -1.07
C ARG A 184 15.67 2.87 -2.35
N GLU A 185 14.89 2.73 -3.43
CA GLU A 185 15.07 3.53 -4.64
C GLU A 185 14.41 4.91 -4.58
N GLY A 186 13.71 5.24 -3.49
CA GLY A 186 13.08 6.54 -3.27
C GLY A 186 11.63 6.68 -3.76
N ARG A 187 10.97 5.58 -4.16
CA ARG A 187 9.52 5.55 -4.41
C ARG A 187 8.75 5.36 -3.12
N MET A 188 7.55 5.93 -3.05
CA MET A 188 6.66 5.77 -1.91
C MET A 188 5.71 4.60 -2.16
N ILE A 189 5.46 3.80 -1.13
CA ILE A 189 4.44 2.75 -1.08
C ILE A 189 3.44 3.04 0.04
N MET A 190 2.22 2.56 -0.10
CA MET A 190 1.17 2.75 0.91
C MET A 190 0.12 1.65 0.81
N SER A 191 -0.70 1.54 1.87
CA SER A 191 -1.92 0.73 1.82
C SER A 191 -3.08 1.60 1.35
N THR A 192 -3.92 1.07 0.47
CA THR A 192 -5.06 1.80 -0.13
C THR A 192 -6.33 0.99 -0.06
N GLU A 193 -7.38 1.60 0.45
CA GLU A 193 -8.75 1.07 0.42
C GLU A 193 -9.37 1.26 -0.98
N LYS A 194 -9.71 0.14 -1.62
CA LYS A 194 -10.33 0.08 -2.95
C LYS A 194 -11.75 -0.41 -2.82
N VAL A 195 -12.65 0.34 -3.44
CA VAL A 195 -14.08 0.12 -3.30
C VAL A 195 -14.75 0.34 -4.66
N SER A 196 -15.58 -0.60 -5.05
CA SER A 196 -16.57 -0.47 -6.13
C SER A 196 -17.70 -1.44 -5.86
N ASP A 197 -18.79 -1.33 -6.61
CA ASP A 197 -19.89 -2.28 -6.50
C ASP A 197 -19.42 -3.75 -6.51
N GLY A 198 -19.79 -4.51 -5.48
CA GLY A 198 -19.40 -5.91 -5.28
C GLY A 198 -17.91 -6.15 -5.00
N PHE A 199 -17.10 -5.10 -4.79
CA PHE A 199 -15.65 -5.21 -4.62
C PHE A 199 -15.14 -4.35 -3.45
N TYR A 200 -14.38 -4.98 -2.56
CA TYR A 200 -13.69 -4.33 -1.45
C TYR A 200 -12.31 -4.98 -1.25
N GLN A 201 -11.25 -4.16 -1.16
CA GLN A 201 -9.90 -4.62 -0.87
C GLN A 201 -9.08 -3.51 -0.21
N ILE A 202 -8.25 -3.83 0.79
CA ILE A 202 -7.09 -3.00 1.14
C ILE A 202 -5.87 -3.61 0.47
N SER A 203 -5.14 -2.82 -0.32
CA SER A 203 -4.03 -3.33 -1.14
C SER A 203 -2.84 -2.40 -1.15
N GLY A 204 -1.68 -2.92 -1.55
CA GLY A 204 -0.48 -2.10 -1.72
C GLY A 204 -0.55 -1.24 -2.98
N ARG A 205 -0.23 0.04 -2.86
CA ARG A 205 -0.02 0.98 -3.97
C ARG A 205 1.38 1.58 -3.87
N ARG A 206 1.84 2.15 -4.99
CA ARG A 206 3.05 2.99 -5.01
C ARG A 206 2.80 4.26 -5.80
N ILE A 207 3.62 5.28 -5.53
CA ILE A 207 3.68 6.52 -6.32
C ILE A 207 5.11 7.05 -6.32
N ASN A 208 5.51 7.71 -7.41
CA ASN A 208 6.82 8.35 -7.50
C ASN A 208 6.87 9.64 -6.69
N TRP A 209 8.09 10.09 -6.39
CA TRP A 209 8.30 11.33 -5.64
C TRP A 209 7.88 12.57 -6.43
N ASP A 210 7.87 12.53 -7.76
CA ASP A 210 7.33 13.61 -8.62
C ASP A 210 5.80 13.55 -8.79
N LEU A 211 5.11 12.75 -7.98
CA LEU A 211 3.65 12.55 -7.99
C LEU A 211 3.10 11.84 -9.24
N THR A 212 3.97 11.24 -10.06
CA THR A 212 3.58 10.43 -11.22
C THR A 212 3.53 8.93 -10.89
N ASP A 213 3.00 8.11 -11.80
CA ASP A 213 2.90 6.65 -11.70
C ASP A 213 2.21 6.17 -10.42
N TYR A 214 0.97 6.61 -10.17
CA TYR A 214 0.14 6.01 -9.13
C TYR A 214 -0.24 4.56 -9.49
N HIS A 215 0.55 3.60 -9.05
CA HIS A 215 0.57 2.26 -9.62
C HIS A 215 0.12 1.19 -8.61
N PRO A 216 -0.60 0.14 -9.05
CA PRO A 216 -0.73 -1.11 -8.27
C PRO A 216 0.63 -1.66 -7.79
N LEU A 217 0.73 -2.11 -6.54
CA LEU A 217 1.96 -2.76 -6.05
C LEU A 217 1.75 -4.27 -5.87
N LEU A 218 0.90 -4.65 -4.92
CA LEU A 218 0.66 -6.05 -4.56
C LEU A 218 -0.70 -6.23 -3.89
N ALA A 219 -1.14 -7.48 -3.73
CA ALA A 219 -2.39 -7.83 -3.05
C ALA A 219 -3.63 -7.07 -3.55
N GLN A 220 -3.72 -6.87 -4.87
CA GLN A 220 -4.78 -6.06 -5.47
C GLN A 220 -6.17 -6.67 -5.33
N ARG A 221 -6.27 -7.98 -5.08
CA ARG A 221 -7.52 -8.74 -4.97
C ARG A 221 -7.33 -10.01 -4.13
N ALA A 222 -8.29 -10.30 -3.26
CA ALA A 222 -8.39 -11.61 -2.58
C ALA A 222 -8.72 -12.72 -3.58
N GLN A 223 -9.72 -12.47 -4.43
CA GLN A 223 -10.19 -13.34 -5.50
C GLN A 223 -10.10 -12.57 -6.82
N SER A 224 -9.54 -13.19 -7.86
CA SER A 224 -9.33 -12.56 -9.15
C SER A 224 -10.13 -13.25 -10.25
N LYS A 225 -10.64 -12.46 -11.20
CA LYS A 225 -11.26 -12.95 -12.43
C LYS A 225 -10.25 -13.66 -13.34
N PHE A 226 -10.77 -14.28 -14.39
CA PHE A 226 -10.06 -15.00 -15.45
C PHE A 226 -9.39 -16.27 -14.94
N CYS A 227 -10.05 -16.97 -14.01
CA CYS A 227 -9.60 -18.30 -13.66
C CYS A 227 -9.80 -19.31 -14.80
N ASP A 228 -10.88 -19.14 -15.56
CA ASP A 228 -11.15 -19.83 -16.82
C ASP A 228 -11.44 -18.77 -17.90
N LEU A 229 -10.71 -18.80 -19.02
CA LEU A 229 -10.94 -17.85 -20.12
C LEU A 229 -12.24 -18.12 -20.89
N ARG A 230 -12.93 -19.24 -20.63
CA ARG A 230 -14.25 -19.55 -21.19
C ARG A 230 -15.41 -19.04 -20.34
N ASP A 231 -15.15 -18.73 -19.08
CA ASP A 231 -16.10 -18.17 -18.12
C ASP A 231 -15.46 -16.96 -17.45
N LEU A 232 -15.72 -15.77 -17.98
CA LEU A 232 -15.06 -14.54 -17.54
C LEU A 232 -15.46 -14.10 -16.14
N ASP A 233 -16.49 -14.72 -15.55
CA ASP A 233 -16.91 -14.50 -14.18
C ASP A 233 -16.33 -15.53 -13.20
N ALA A 234 -15.70 -16.59 -13.71
CA ALA A 234 -14.96 -17.53 -12.88
C ALA A 234 -13.79 -16.83 -12.18
N THR A 235 -13.81 -16.90 -10.85
CA THR A 235 -12.75 -16.35 -9.99
C THR A 235 -11.93 -17.46 -9.36
N CYS A 236 -10.67 -17.14 -9.07
CA CYS A 236 -9.81 -17.98 -8.25
C CYS A 236 -9.06 -17.15 -7.20
N PRO A 237 -8.62 -17.79 -6.10
CA PRO A 237 -7.87 -17.11 -5.06
C PRO A 237 -6.57 -16.51 -5.62
N SER A 238 -6.41 -15.20 -5.47
CA SER A 238 -5.12 -14.53 -5.65
C SER A 238 -4.39 -14.49 -4.31
N VAL A 239 -4.41 -13.38 -3.56
CA VAL A 239 -3.81 -13.38 -2.21
C VAL A 239 -4.65 -14.09 -1.17
N ASP A 240 -5.95 -14.31 -1.44
CA ASP A 240 -6.89 -14.96 -0.52
C ASP A 240 -7.11 -14.22 0.82
N TYR A 241 -6.72 -12.95 0.89
CA TYR A 241 -7.00 -12.04 2.00
C TYR A 241 -7.55 -10.72 1.46
N GLN A 242 -8.49 -10.14 2.20
CA GLN A 242 -9.19 -8.91 1.80
C GLN A 242 -8.37 -7.65 2.09
N GLN A 243 -7.30 -7.77 2.87
CA GLN A 243 -6.49 -6.65 3.30
C GLN A 243 -5.01 -7.01 3.27
N ALA A 244 -4.19 -6.06 2.81
CA ALA A 244 -2.75 -6.04 2.94
C ALA A 244 -2.33 -4.69 3.52
N THR A 245 -1.75 -4.71 4.72
CA THR A 245 -1.36 -3.53 5.50
C THR A 245 0.09 -3.61 5.94
N GLU A 246 0.60 -2.48 6.46
CA GLU A 246 1.95 -2.37 7.05
C GLU A 246 3.06 -2.87 6.10
N ILE A 247 2.92 -2.52 4.82
CA ILE A 247 3.82 -2.96 3.75
C ILE A 247 5.15 -2.21 3.85
N ARG A 248 6.26 -2.96 3.97
CA ARG A 248 7.62 -2.40 4.05
C ARG A 248 8.58 -3.16 3.13
N GLU A 249 9.55 -2.46 2.54
CA GLU A 249 10.64 -3.15 1.81
C GLU A 249 11.61 -3.77 2.82
N GLY A 250 11.86 -5.08 2.66
CA GLY A 250 12.87 -5.82 3.41
C GLY A 250 14.29 -5.56 2.90
N SER A 251 15.30 -5.96 3.68
CA SER A 251 16.72 -5.78 3.29
C SER A 251 17.09 -6.49 1.98
N ASN A 252 16.43 -7.62 1.68
CA ASN A 252 16.59 -8.36 0.42
C ASN A 252 15.76 -7.79 -0.74
N GLY A 253 14.97 -6.74 -0.50
CA GLY A 253 14.10 -6.09 -1.49
C GLY A 253 12.72 -6.71 -1.67
N ASN A 254 12.42 -7.82 -0.99
CA ASN A 254 11.05 -8.33 -0.94
C ASN A 254 10.19 -7.45 -0.02
N PHE A 255 8.87 -7.52 -0.15
CA PHE A 255 7.98 -6.80 0.75
C PHE A 255 7.60 -7.67 1.94
N LEU A 256 7.72 -7.11 3.14
CA LEU A 256 7.05 -7.62 4.34
C LEU A 256 5.68 -6.97 4.43
N LEU A 257 4.67 -7.71 4.85
CA LEU A 257 3.30 -7.22 4.94
C LEU A 257 2.47 -8.05 5.92
N ILE A 258 1.37 -7.46 6.37
CA ILE A 258 0.33 -8.15 7.14
C ILE A 258 -0.89 -8.35 6.25
N LEU A 259 -1.34 -9.60 6.15
CA LEU A 259 -2.56 -9.96 5.43
C LEU A 259 -3.68 -10.25 6.42
N SER A 260 -4.87 -9.71 6.19
CA SER A 260 -6.02 -9.90 7.08
C SER A 260 -7.35 -9.99 6.34
N ASP A 261 -8.34 -10.56 7.02
CA ASP A 261 -9.72 -10.55 6.58
C ASP A 261 -10.40 -9.27 7.06
N ARG A 262 -11.50 -8.86 6.41
CA ARG A 262 -12.34 -7.79 6.92
C ARG A 262 -12.89 -8.19 8.30
N GLY A 263 -12.79 -7.28 9.26
CA GLY A 263 -13.20 -7.51 10.65
C GLY A 263 -12.08 -8.01 11.57
N ALA A 264 -10.86 -8.20 11.04
CA ALA A 264 -9.68 -8.42 11.87
C ALA A 264 -9.48 -7.25 12.84
N ARG A 265 -8.97 -7.54 14.04
CA ARG A 265 -8.80 -6.58 15.13
C ARG A 265 -7.34 -6.17 15.29
N ALA A 266 -7.13 -5.00 15.91
CA ALA A 266 -5.82 -4.49 16.30
C ALA A 266 -4.80 -4.40 15.15
N GLY A 267 -5.25 -4.23 13.90
CA GLY A 267 -4.38 -4.27 12.71
C GLY A 267 -3.59 -5.56 12.54
N ALA A 268 -4.01 -6.64 13.20
CA ALA A 268 -3.31 -7.91 13.21
C ALA A 268 -3.73 -8.82 12.06
N GLY A 269 -2.87 -9.77 11.71
CA GLY A 269 -3.15 -10.73 10.65
C GLY A 269 -2.04 -11.75 10.47
N THR A 270 -1.91 -12.26 9.25
CA THR A 270 -0.84 -13.16 8.82
C THR A 270 0.40 -12.37 8.41
N LEU A 271 1.56 -12.75 8.94
CA LEU A 271 2.84 -12.27 8.41
C LEU A 271 3.17 -12.95 7.08
N ALA A 272 3.35 -12.15 6.03
CA ALA A 272 3.73 -12.62 4.71
C ALA A 272 4.98 -11.90 4.17
N ILE A 273 5.66 -12.57 3.25
CA ILE A 273 6.71 -12.01 2.41
C ILE A 273 6.27 -12.10 0.97
N PHE A 274 6.29 -10.99 0.26
CA PHE A 274 6.05 -10.93 -1.18
C PHE A 274 7.35 -10.70 -1.94
N ASN A 275 7.76 -11.67 -2.75
CA ASN A 275 8.87 -11.56 -3.67
C ASN A 275 8.52 -10.60 -4.81
N ARG A 276 9.15 -9.43 -4.78
CA ARG A 276 8.88 -8.35 -5.74
C ARG A 276 9.20 -8.71 -7.20
N SER A 277 9.94 -9.78 -7.45
CA SER A 277 10.43 -10.16 -8.78
C SER A 277 9.61 -11.26 -9.46
N VAL A 278 8.64 -11.87 -8.78
CA VAL A 278 7.97 -13.11 -9.24
C VAL A 278 6.52 -12.90 -9.71
N GLY A 279 6.05 -11.65 -9.77
CA GLY A 279 4.71 -11.31 -10.26
C GLY A 279 3.59 -11.70 -9.28
N PRO A 280 2.31 -11.71 -9.69
CA PRO A 280 1.18 -11.93 -8.81
C PRO A 280 1.16 -13.32 -8.15
N PHE A 281 0.54 -13.40 -6.97
CA PHE A 281 0.38 -14.65 -6.22
C PHE A 281 -0.98 -15.30 -6.48
N GLU A 282 -1.00 -16.62 -6.49
CA GLU A 282 -2.19 -17.47 -6.64
C GLU A 282 -2.23 -18.50 -5.51
N ALA A 283 -3.01 -18.22 -4.45
CA ALA A 283 -3.02 -19.02 -3.23
C ALA A 283 -3.34 -20.50 -3.47
N GLY A 284 -4.27 -20.78 -4.39
CA GLY A 284 -4.72 -22.13 -4.72
C GLY A 284 -3.91 -22.84 -5.81
N ARG A 285 -2.75 -22.32 -6.19
CA ARG A 285 -1.95 -22.87 -7.30
C ARG A 285 -0.72 -23.63 -6.77
N ASP A 286 -0.69 -24.94 -7.06
CA ASP A 286 0.32 -25.88 -6.56
C ASP A 286 0.94 -26.75 -7.68
N ASP A 287 0.73 -26.41 -8.95
CA ASP A 287 1.38 -27.14 -10.05
C ASP A 287 2.91 -27.04 -10.01
N GLU A 288 3.55 -28.14 -10.40
CA GLU A 288 5.00 -28.23 -10.47
C GLU A 288 5.57 -27.19 -11.44
N GLY A 289 6.53 -26.40 -10.99
CA GLY A 289 7.14 -25.32 -11.77
C GLY A 289 6.52 -23.94 -11.54
N PHE A 290 5.39 -23.82 -10.85
CA PHE A 290 4.88 -22.52 -10.42
C PHE A 290 5.71 -21.97 -9.26
N LEU A 291 6.41 -20.86 -9.50
CA LEU A 291 7.15 -20.15 -8.45
C LEU A 291 6.20 -19.23 -7.68
N LYS A 292 5.88 -19.57 -6.43
CA LYS A 292 5.06 -18.73 -5.56
C LYS A 292 5.77 -17.42 -5.26
N SER A 293 5.13 -16.30 -5.59
CA SER A 293 5.65 -14.96 -5.26
C SER A 293 5.38 -14.54 -3.82
N MET A 294 4.58 -15.28 -3.05
CA MET A 294 4.29 -14.96 -1.65
C MET A 294 4.56 -16.16 -0.76
N THR A 295 5.11 -15.91 0.42
CA THR A 295 5.36 -16.90 1.47
C THR A 295 4.65 -16.46 2.73
N ILE A 296 3.83 -17.35 3.29
CA ILE A 296 3.26 -17.19 4.64
C ILE A 296 4.32 -17.67 5.63
N VAL A 297 4.78 -16.77 6.51
CA VAL A 297 5.92 -17.04 7.41
C VAL A 297 5.54 -18.06 8.48
N ASP A 298 4.30 -17.96 8.96
CA ASP A 298 3.75 -18.85 9.99
C ASP A 298 2.37 -19.36 9.56
N PRO A 299 2.28 -20.59 9.05
CA PRO A 299 1.02 -21.17 8.63
C PRO A 299 0.02 -21.45 9.78
N ALA A 300 0.45 -21.40 11.04
CA ALA A 300 -0.43 -21.63 12.19
C ALA A 300 -1.07 -20.33 12.73
N ALA A 301 -0.33 -19.22 12.67
CA ALA A 301 -0.78 -17.89 13.09
C ALA A 301 -1.34 -17.09 11.89
N THR A 302 -2.45 -17.58 11.36
CA THR A 302 -3.10 -17.01 10.17
C THR A 302 -3.92 -15.74 10.46
N GLY A 303 -4.22 -15.43 11.73
CA GLY A 303 -5.01 -14.25 12.08
C GLY A 303 -6.36 -14.17 11.35
N ARG A 304 -6.93 -15.31 10.92
CA ARG A 304 -8.18 -15.32 10.15
C ARG A 304 -9.37 -14.93 11.01
N VAL A 305 -10.38 -14.39 10.35
CA VAL A 305 -11.68 -14.06 10.97
C VAL A 305 -12.68 -15.17 10.69
N GLY A 306 -13.46 -15.55 11.70
CA GLY A 306 -14.46 -16.62 11.61
C GLY A 306 -13.88 -18.04 11.57
N THR A 307 -12.56 -18.19 11.65
CA THR A 307 -11.87 -19.48 11.75
C THR A 307 -10.79 -19.43 12.82
N ALA A 308 -10.52 -20.57 13.45
CA ALA A 308 -9.54 -20.64 14.53
C ALA A 308 -8.11 -20.45 13.99
N THR A 309 -7.35 -19.55 14.62
CA THR A 309 -5.91 -19.35 14.41
C THR A 309 -5.12 -19.63 15.69
N VAL A 310 -3.81 -19.85 15.56
CA VAL A 310 -2.87 -19.97 16.67
C VAL A 310 -1.97 -18.73 16.69
N GLY A 311 -2.56 -17.60 17.03
CA GLY A 311 -1.89 -16.30 17.09
C GLY A 311 -2.08 -15.44 15.84
N ALA A 312 -1.48 -14.25 15.88
CA ALA A 312 -1.46 -13.27 14.80
C ALA A 312 -0.22 -12.36 14.91
N TYR A 313 0.09 -11.68 13.81
CA TYR A 313 1.23 -10.78 13.71
C TYR A 313 0.80 -9.36 13.33
N ARG A 314 1.64 -8.39 13.69
CA ARG A 314 1.63 -7.04 13.09
C ARG A 314 3.02 -6.40 13.11
N SER A 315 3.19 -5.31 12.38
CA SER A 315 4.36 -4.43 12.47
C SER A 315 5.69 -5.06 12.14
N PRO A 316 5.82 -5.66 10.94
CA PRO A 316 7.07 -6.24 10.51
C PRO A 316 8.07 -5.13 10.11
N THR A 317 9.31 -5.29 10.57
CA THR A 317 10.48 -4.55 10.11
C THR A 317 11.65 -5.50 9.92
N THR A 318 12.68 -5.06 9.21
CA THR A 318 13.84 -5.91 8.93
C THR A 318 14.87 -5.84 10.04
N ALA A 319 15.35 -7.01 10.45
CA ALA A 319 16.52 -7.12 11.30
C ALA A 319 17.83 -6.92 10.49
N PRO A 320 18.94 -6.52 11.13
CA PRO A 320 20.23 -6.30 10.46
C PRO A 320 20.77 -7.50 9.67
N ASP A 321 20.47 -8.72 10.11
CA ASP A 321 20.90 -9.97 9.48
C ASP A 321 19.92 -10.49 8.40
N GLY A 322 18.87 -9.72 8.08
CA GLY A 322 17.84 -10.09 7.11
C GLY A 322 16.70 -10.93 7.66
N GLY A 323 16.68 -11.22 8.97
CA GLY A 323 15.47 -11.70 9.65
C GLY A 323 14.40 -10.62 9.77
N ILE A 324 13.33 -10.94 10.50
CA ILE A 324 12.17 -10.07 10.69
C ILE A 324 12.01 -9.80 12.18
N ILE A 325 11.95 -8.52 12.56
CA ILE A 325 11.44 -8.08 13.86
C ILE A 325 9.95 -7.77 13.65
N VAL A 326 9.07 -8.34 14.44
CA VAL A 326 7.63 -8.26 14.26
C VAL A 326 6.93 -8.41 15.60
N SER A 327 5.74 -7.83 15.76
CA SER A 327 4.92 -8.07 16.92
C SER A 327 4.08 -9.33 16.74
N TYR A 328 4.06 -10.19 17.75
CA TYR A 328 3.35 -11.46 17.74
C TYR A 328 2.46 -11.59 18.97
N ALA A 329 1.19 -11.94 18.73
CA ALA A 329 0.22 -12.25 19.76
C ALA A 329 -0.04 -13.76 19.80
N ALA A 330 0.18 -14.38 20.95
CA ALA A 330 -0.13 -15.79 21.17
C ALA A 330 -1.55 -15.94 21.71
N PHE A 331 -2.46 -16.52 20.91
CA PHE A 331 -3.80 -16.90 21.36
C PHE A 331 -4.33 -18.08 20.53
N THR A 332 -5.45 -18.65 20.92
CA THR A 332 -6.19 -19.62 20.11
C THR A 332 -7.65 -19.21 20.02
N GLY A 333 -8.15 -19.01 18.81
CA GLY A 333 -9.51 -18.55 18.61
C GLY A 333 -9.68 -17.77 17.31
N ASP A 334 -10.76 -17.02 17.23
CA ASP A 334 -11.10 -16.14 16.10
C ASP A 334 -10.57 -14.73 16.37
N LEU A 335 -9.73 -14.19 15.47
CA LEU A 335 -9.18 -12.83 15.62
C LEU A 335 -10.28 -11.76 15.65
N GLY A 336 -11.38 -11.95 14.92
CA GLY A 336 -12.47 -10.97 14.85
C GLY A 336 -13.29 -10.87 16.14
N ALA A 337 -13.20 -11.87 17.02
CA ALA A 337 -13.94 -11.96 18.27
C ALA A 337 -13.17 -11.42 19.49
N LEU A 338 -11.89 -11.07 19.33
CA LEU A 338 -11.08 -10.56 20.44
C LEU A 338 -11.48 -9.13 20.83
N THR A 339 -11.57 -8.89 22.13
CA THR A 339 -11.80 -7.57 22.73
C THR A 339 -10.53 -6.96 23.32
N SER A 340 -9.52 -7.79 23.56
CA SER A 340 -8.17 -7.41 23.95
C SER A 340 -7.17 -8.36 23.30
N ILE A 341 -5.94 -7.90 23.12
CA ILE A 341 -4.85 -8.70 22.54
C ILE A 341 -3.51 -8.22 23.11
N ASP A 342 -2.64 -9.18 23.42
CA ASP A 342 -1.30 -8.96 23.95
C ASP A 342 -0.27 -9.23 22.84
N PHE A 343 0.71 -8.33 22.68
CA PHE A 343 1.75 -8.42 21.65
C PHE A 343 3.14 -8.31 22.25
N ASP A 344 3.96 -9.33 22.01
CA ASP A 344 5.41 -9.27 22.23
C ASP A 344 6.11 -8.86 20.93
N ILE A 345 7.24 -8.16 21.04
CA ILE A 345 8.16 -7.98 19.89
C ILE A 345 9.04 -9.23 19.82
N VAL A 346 8.98 -9.93 18.69
CA VAL A 346 9.76 -11.13 18.41
C VAL A 346 10.66 -10.94 17.20
N TYR A 347 11.77 -11.66 17.21
CA TYR A 347 12.59 -11.92 16.03
C TYR A 347 12.20 -13.27 15.43
N THR A 348 12.06 -13.33 14.11
CA THR A 348 11.75 -14.57 13.40
C THR A 348 12.36 -14.61 12.01
N ARG A 349 12.44 -15.82 11.44
CA ARG A 349 12.83 -16.04 10.04
C ARG A 349 11.79 -16.94 9.35
N PRO A 350 11.59 -16.78 8.02
CA PRO A 350 10.82 -17.73 7.25
C PRO A 350 11.39 -19.12 7.43
N CYS A 351 10.51 -20.04 7.78
CA CYS A 351 10.91 -21.40 8.02
C CYS A 351 10.68 -22.23 6.75
N VAL A 352 11.60 -23.12 6.43
CA VAL A 352 11.54 -23.94 5.23
C VAL A 352 11.01 -25.32 5.62
N PRO A 353 9.84 -25.76 5.11
CA PRO A 353 9.35 -27.10 5.34
C PRO A 353 10.39 -28.17 4.96
N PRO A 354 10.58 -29.22 5.78
CA PRO A 354 11.57 -30.26 5.50
C PRO A 354 11.20 -31.12 4.27
N ALA A 355 9.93 -31.10 3.87
CA ALA A 355 9.42 -31.77 2.66
C ALA A 355 8.16 -31.04 2.15
N PRO A 356 7.81 -31.18 0.86
CA PRO A 356 6.53 -30.68 0.33
C PRO A 356 5.34 -31.19 1.16
N GLY A 357 4.42 -30.30 1.54
CA GLY A 357 3.24 -30.63 2.36
C GLY A 357 3.51 -30.77 3.86
N ALA A 358 4.76 -30.68 4.32
CA ALA A 358 5.06 -30.61 5.75
C ALA A 358 4.76 -29.21 6.30
N THR A 359 4.22 -29.14 7.52
CA THR A 359 4.13 -27.88 8.27
C THR A 359 5.49 -27.56 8.88
N CYS A 360 5.78 -26.28 8.99
CA CYS A 360 6.96 -25.79 9.69
C CYS A 360 6.52 -24.64 10.60
N THR A 361 7.03 -24.63 11.82
CA THR A 361 6.81 -23.54 12.77
C THR A 361 8.04 -22.66 12.75
N PRO A 362 7.91 -21.35 12.52
CA PRO A 362 9.06 -20.48 12.55
C PRO A 362 9.63 -20.39 13.96
N ASP A 363 10.95 -20.32 14.04
CA ASP A 363 11.63 -20.00 15.29
C ASP A 363 11.29 -18.55 15.66
N ARG A 364 10.98 -18.33 16.94
CA ARG A 364 10.61 -17.02 17.48
C ARG A 364 11.44 -16.76 18.72
N GLN A 365 12.35 -15.80 18.60
CA GLN A 365 13.08 -15.27 19.75
C GLN A 365 12.32 -14.05 20.27
N VAL A 366 11.83 -14.11 21.49
CA VAL A 366 11.22 -12.93 22.15
C VAL A 366 12.31 -11.89 22.41
N LEU A 367 12.09 -10.67 21.93
CA LEU A 367 12.99 -9.53 22.12
C LEU A 367 12.50 -8.61 23.24
N VAL A 368 11.20 -8.29 23.22
CA VAL A 368 10.53 -7.47 24.23
C VAL A 368 9.21 -8.12 24.55
N SER A 369 8.92 -8.24 25.84
CA SER A 369 7.65 -8.76 26.36
C SER A 369 7.28 -7.98 27.62
N GLY A 370 5.99 -7.76 27.82
CA GLY A 370 5.43 -7.01 28.94
C GLY A 370 3.91 -7.02 28.88
N PRO A 371 3.22 -6.51 29.91
CA PRO A 371 1.77 -6.39 29.87
C PRO A 371 1.34 -5.44 28.75
N GLY A 372 0.30 -5.80 27.99
CA GLY A 372 -0.28 -4.93 26.97
C GLY A 372 0.23 -5.26 25.57
N GLN A 373 0.64 -4.27 24.79
CA GLN A 373 1.06 -4.47 23.41
C GLN A 373 2.37 -3.73 23.14
N GLN A 374 3.42 -4.46 22.79
CA GLN A 374 4.64 -3.89 22.24
C GLN A 374 4.66 -4.04 20.71
N VAL A 375 4.49 -2.90 20.03
CA VAL A 375 4.19 -2.84 18.59
C VAL A 375 5.00 -1.80 17.84
N GLU A 376 4.96 -1.88 16.51
CA GLU A 376 5.46 -0.83 15.62
C GLU A 376 6.97 -0.56 15.80
N ALA A 377 7.73 -1.66 15.95
CA ALA A 377 9.18 -1.60 16.10
C ALA A 377 9.87 -1.02 14.85
N VAL A 378 10.76 -0.05 15.05
CA VAL A 378 11.62 0.55 14.03
C VAL A 378 13.05 0.68 14.53
N LEU A 379 14.02 0.44 13.65
CA LEU A 379 15.44 0.48 14.00
C LEU A 379 16.05 1.84 13.67
N ALA A 380 16.69 2.45 14.66
CA ALA A 380 17.40 3.72 14.49
C ALA A 380 18.78 3.49 13.90
N ILE A 381 18.86 3.44 12.57
CA ILE A 381 20.10 3.21 11.82
C ILE A 381 20.38 4.43 10.96
N LYS A 382 21.54 5.06 11.18
CA LYS A 382 22.03 6.15 10.33
C LYS A 382 22.34 5.64 8.92
N ARG A 383 21.82 6.32 7.90
CA ARG A 383 22.01 5.97 6.48
C ARG A 383 22.48 7.21 5.69
N PRO A 384 23.11 7.04 4.51
CA PRO A 384 23.40 8.18 3.64
C PRO A 384 22.10 8.68 2.98
N PRO A 385 21.90 10.01 2.85
CA PRO A 385 20.73 10.55 2.18
C PRO A 385 20.76 10.20 0.69
N HIS A 386 19.59 9.95 0.11
CA HIS A 386 19.42 9.79 -1.34
C HIS A 386 18.10 10.41 -1.80
N ALA A 387 18.09 10.87 -3.05
CA ALA A 387 16.93 11.55 -3.62
C ALA A 387 15.72 10.62 -3.77
N GLY A 388 14.53 11.19 -3.63
CA GLY A 388 13.29 10.53 -4.06
C GLY A 388 13.31 10.17 -5.54
N TYR A 389 12.55 9.15 -5.91
CA TYR A 389 12.51 8.65 -7.28
C TYR A 389 11.69 9.59 -8.18
N ILE A 390 12.34 10.12 -9.21
CA ILE A 390 11.69 10.90 -10.27
C ILE A 390 11.50 10.00 -11.49
N ASN A 391 10.31 10.04 -12.06
CA ASN A 391 9.95 9.19 -13.18
C ASN A 391 10.75 9.57 -14.43
N ARG A 392 11.00 8.56 -15.25
CA ARG A 392 11.68 8.71 -16.53
C ARG A 392 10.85 8.01 -17.58
N ARG A 393 10.98 8.47 -18.82
CA ARG A 393 10.44 7.73 -19.96
C ARG A 393 11.10 6.35 -20.01
N GLN A 394 10.27 5.33 -19.96
CA GLN A 394 10.64 3.92 -19.93
C GLN A 394 9.73 3.15 -20.88
N LEU A 395 10.12 1.90 -21.17
CA LEU A 395 9.46 1.04 -22.14
C LEU A 395 8.01 0.69 -21.75
N VAL A 396 7.74 0.52 -20.45
CA VAL A 396 6.45 0.05 -19.91
C VAL A 396 6.08 0.95 -18.73
N PHE A 397 4.85 1.48 -18.71
CA PHE A 397 4.39 2.41 -17.66
C PHE A 397 5.37 3.58 -17.44
N GLY A 398 6.05 4.00 -18.52
CA GLY A 398 7.04 5.05 -18.50
C GLY A 398 6.39 6.42 -18.68
N GLY A 399 7.00 7.43 -18.09
CA GLY A 399 6.45 8.78 -18.14
C GLY A 399 7.22 9.80 -17.34
N GLY A 400 6.53 10.87 -16.97
CA GLY A 400 7.01 11.86 -16.01
C GLY A 400 6.19 13.14 -16.08
N ALA A 401 6.48 14.07 -15.18
CA ALA A 401 5.88 15.39 -15.20
C ALA A 401 6.38 16.18 -16.43
N GLN A 402 5.48 16.45 -17.37
CA GLN A 402 5.71 17.17 -18.62
C GLN A 402 4.60 18.22 -18.86
N PRO A 403 4.51 19.30 -18.05
CA PRO A 403 3.46 20.32 -18.20
C PRO A 403 3.40 20.96 -19.59
N SER A 404 4.52 21.02 -20.30
CA SER A 404 4.59 21.51 -21.68
C SER A 404 3.86 20.60 -22.68
N GLU A 405 3.73 19.31 -22.40
CA GLU A 405 3.01 18.34 -23.25
C GLU A 405 1.54 18.19 -22.85
N THR A 406 1.22 18.38 -21.57
CA THR A 406 -0.15 18.27 -21.04
C THR A 406 -0.94 19.58 -21.10
N GLY A 407 -0.26 20.70 -21.34
CA GLY A 407 -0.87 22.04 -21.34
C GLY A 407 -1.04 22.63 -19.94
N GLY A 408 -0.31 22.13 -18.94
CA GLY A 408 -0.32 22.64 -17.56
C GLY A 408 -0.33 21.54 -16.49
N GLU A 409 -0.21 21.95 -15.24
CA GLU A 409 -0.19 21.05 -14.06
C GLU A 409 -1.58 20.49 -13.72
N ASP A 410 -2.67 21.15 -14.11
CA ASP A 410 -4.04 20.66 -13.89
C ASP A 410 -4.45 19.54 -14.87
N SER A 411 -3.53 19.11 -15.74
CA SER A 411 -3.79 18.15 -16.83
C SER A 411 -2.76 17.03 -16.82
N ALA A 412 -3.19 15.86 -17.28
CA ALA A 412 -2.34 14.71 -17.52
C ALA A 412 -2.61 14.10 -18.90
N LEU A 413 -1.58 13.59 -19.55
CA LEU A 413 -1.67 12.86 -20.80
C LEU A 413 -1.55 11.36 -20.51
N LEU A 414 -2.63 10.63 -20.79
CA LEU A 414 -2.66 9.18 -20.71
C LEU A 414 -2.63 8.58 -22.12
N HIS A 415 -1.67 7.68 -22.34
CA HIS A 415 -1.55 6.89 -23.56
C HIS A 415 -1.57 5.41 -23.18
N MET A 416 -2.47 4.62 -23.74
CA MET A 416 -2.41 3.16 -23.66
C MET A 416 -2.03 2.61 -25.03
N ILE A 417 -0.99 1.78 -25.06
CA ILE A 417 -0.51 1.17 -26.30
C ILE A 417 -1.49 0.11 -26.81
N ASP A 418 -2.13 -0.62 -25.90
CA ASP A 418 -3.26 -1.51 -26.18
C ASP A 418 -4.21 -1.48 -24.98
N ALA A 419 -5.33 -0.77 -25.11
CA ALA A 419 -6.29 -0.59 -24.02
C ALA A 419 -6.98 -1.91 -23.62
N PRO A 420 -7.49 -2.75 -24.56
CA PRO A 420 -8.00 -4.08 -24.23
C PRO A 420 -7.06 -4.93 -23.36
N THR A 421 -5.79 -5.08 -23.75
CA THR A 421 -4.82 -5.87 -23.00
C THR A 421 -4.47 -5.22 -21.66
N THR A 422 -4.23 -3.92 -21.63
CA THR A 422 -3.89 -3.18 -20.39
C THR A 422 -5.02 -3.27 -19.36
N MET A 423 -6.27 -3.18 -19.80
CA MET A 423 -7.43 -3.26 -18.91
C MET A 423 -7.59 -4.65 -18.27
N THR A 424 -7.14 -5.72 -18.92
CA THR A 424 -7.11 -7.05 -18.28
C THR A 424 -6.15 -7.11 -17.09
N LEU A 425 -5.02 -6.38 -17.13
CA LEU A 425 -4.09 -6.27 -15.99
C LEU A 425 -4.69 -5.48 -14.83
N PHE A 426 -5.46 -4.45 -15.13
CA PHE A 426 -6.11 -3.65 -14.10
C PHE A 426 -7.27 -4.37 -13.43
N THR A 427 -7.87 -5.37 -14.08
CA THR A 427 -9.07 -6.06 -13.59
C THR A 427 -8.82 -7.48 -13.09
N ALA A 428 -7.67 -8.07 -13.38
CA ALA A 428 -7.27 -9.38 -12.89
C ALA A 428 -5.76 -9.47 -12.61
N ASN A 429 -5.38 -10.36 -11.71
CA ASN A 429 -4.00 -10.57 -11.29
C ASN A 429 -3.65 -12.06 -11.15
N LEU A 430 -4.17 -12.91 -12.04
CA LEU A 430 -3.77 -14.32 -12.18
C LEU A 430 -2.80 -14.48 -13.35
N ARG A 431 -1.98 -15.52 -13.33
CA ARG A 431 -1.10 -15.90 -14.44
C ARG A 431 -1.74 -16.94 -15.36
N ARG A 432 -3.07 -16.96 -15.43
CA ARG A 432 -3.90 -17.97 -16.13
C ARG A 432 -4.35 -17.57 -17.54
N GLY A 433 -3.77 -16.50 -18.10
CA GLY A 433 -4.09 -15.99 -19.42
C GLY A 433 -4.90 -14.70 -19.40
N ARG A 434 -5.21 -14.18 -20.59
CA ARG A 434 -5.97 -12.93 -20.78
C ARG A 434 -7.04 -13.09 -21.84
N PRO A 435 -8.31 -12.76 -21.54
CA PRO A 435 -9.41 -12.89 -22.50
C PRO A 435 -9.51 -11.68 -23.42
N ARG A 436 -8.39 -11.28 -24.04
CA ARG A 436 -8.34 -10.06 -24.88
C ARG A 436 -9.36 -10.08 -26.02
N ASP A 437 -9.55 -11.24 -26.66
CA ASP A 437 -10.49 -11.37 -27.77
C ASP A 437 -11.96 -11.20 -27.36
N ALA A 438 -12.30 -11.46 -26.09
CA ALA A 438 -13.63 -11.17 -25.57
C ALA A 438 -13.95 -9.66 -25.59
N TYR A 439 -12.92 -8.80 -25.67
CA TYR A 439 -13.03 -7.36 -25.70
C TYR A 439 -12.72 -6.76 -27.08
N ALA A 440 -12.61 -7.58 -28.14
CA ALA A 440 -12.34 -7.10 -29.50
C ALA A 440 -13.44 -6.19 -30.07
N GLY A 441 -14.64 -6.21 -29.48
CA GLY A 441 -15.73 -5.29 -29.81
C GLY A 441 -15.62 -3.90 -29.18
N ALA A 442 -14.60 -3.66 -28.35
CA ALA A 442 -14.36 -2.34 -27.76
C ALA A 442 -14.03 -1.33 -28.86
N THR A 443 -14.67 -0.16 -28.80
CA THR A 443 -14.47 0.93 -29.77
C THR A 443 -13.99 2.21 -29.12
N HIS A 444 -14.24 2.38 -27.82
CA HIS A 444 -13.82 3.55 -27.07
C HIS A 444 -13.39 3.17 -25.65
N LEU A 445 -12.50 3.98 -25.07
CA LEU A 445 -12.27 4.03 -23.64
C LEU A 445 -13.09 5.18 -23.05
N ALA A 446 -14.04 4.84 -22.18
CA ALA A 446 -14.81 5.79 -21.40
C ALA A 446 -14.07 6.13 -20.10
N VAL A 447 -14.10 7.41 -19.72
CA VAL A 447 -13.47 7.91 -18.51
C VAL A 447 -14.52 8.51 -17.60
N TYR A 448 -14.53 8.05 -16.36
CA TYR A 448 -15.42 8.51 -15.32
C TYR A 448 -14.65 9.17 -14.19
N LEU A 449 -15.25 10.18 -13.59
CA LEU A 449 -14.86 10.68 -12.28
C LEU A 449 -15.76 10.05 -11.23
N GLU A 450 -15.14 9.43 -10.24
CA GLU A 450 -15.87 8.96 -9.08
C GLU A 450 -16.22 10.14 -8.16
N LYS A 451 -17.43 10.12 -7.59
CA LYS A 451 -17.94 11.17 -6.70
C LYS A 451 -17.88 10.74 -5.24
N ALA A 452 -17.54 11.70 -4.39
CA ALA A 452 -17.53 11.51 -2.94
C ALA A 452 -18.97 11.30 -2.42
N PRO A 453 -19.15 10.55 -1.32
CA PRO A 453 -20.40 10.56 -0.59
C PRO A 453 -20.80 11.99 -0.20
N PRO A 454 -22.06 12.41 -0.38
CA PRO A 454 -22.55 13.70 0.10
C PRO A 454 -22.32 13.86 1.61
N PRO A 455 -22.13 15.08 2.12
CA PRO A 455 -22.00 15.32 3.55
C PRO A 455 -23.15 14.70 4.35
N GLY A 456 -22.82 14.00 5.45
CA GLY A 456 -23.80 13.33 6.31
C GLY A 456 -24.26 11.96 5.83
N THR A 457 -23.67 11.41 4.76
CA THR A 457 -23.97 10.03 4.31
C THR A 457 -23.51 9.02 5.37
N THR A 458 -24.42 8.16 5.83
CA THR A 458 -24.17 7.13 6.86
C THR A 458 -24.37 5.69 6.36
N SER A 459 -24.74 5.52 5.08
CA SER A 459 -24.94 4.20 4.46
C SER A 459 -24.73 4.26 2.94
N GLY A 460 -24.47 3.11 2.32
CA GLY A 460 -24.22 3.00 0.87
C GLY A 460 -25.49 3.06 0.01
N ASN A 461 -25.29 3.21 -1.30
CA ASN A 461 -26.36 3.30 -2.31
C ASN A 461 -26.38 2.10 -3.29
N VAL A 462 -25.26 1.39 -3.47
CA VAL A 462 -25.11 0.23 -4.35
C VAL A 462 -24.41 -0.88 -3.57
N ASN A 463 -25.13 -1.97 -3.27
CA ASN A 463 -24.62 -3.13 -2.51
C ASN A 463 -23.87 -2.77 -1.20
N GLY A 464 -24.36 -1.74 -0.49
CA GLY A 464 -23.78 -1.28 0.77
C GLY A 464 -22.58 -0.35 0.62
N ILE A 465 -22.21 0.03 -0.60
CA ILE A 465 -21.14 0.97 -0.95
C ILE A 465 -21.77 2.24 -1.53
N TYR A 466 -21.22 3.41 -1.25
CA TYR A 466 -21.55 4.63 -1.99
C TYR A 466 -20.83 4.62 -3.34
N GLN A 467 -21.55 4.68 -4.46
CA GLN A 467 -20.99 4.77 -5.80
C GLN A 467 -21.82 5.72 -6.66
N GLU A 468 -21.14 6.69 -7.24
CA GLU A 468 -21.71 7.64 -8.19
C GLU A 468 -20.58 8.07 -9.14
N ARG A 469 -20.77 7.81 -10.43
CA ARG A 469 -19.75 8.04 -11.46
C ARG A 469 -20.28 9.04 -12.47
N GLU A 470 -19.51 10.10 -12.70
CA GLU A 470 -19.74 11.07 -13.76
C GLU A 470 -18.91 10.70 -14.98
N LEU A 471 -19.54 10.44 -16.12
CA LEU A 471 -18.82 10.30 -17.39
C LEU A 471 -18.29 11.68 -17.82
N ILE A 472 -16.97 11.81 -17.95
CA ILE A 472 -16.36 13.04 -18.48
C ILE A 472 -16.07 12.97 -19.97
N GLY A 473 -16.01 11.77 -20.54
CA GLY A 473 -16.01 11.58 -21.98
C GLY A 473 -15.48 10.23 -22.44
N ARG A 474 -15.28 10.13 -23.75
CA ARG A 474 -14.87 8.91 -24.45
C ARG A 474 -13.76 9.23 -25.44
N ALA A 475 -12.73 8.41 -25.48
CA ALA A 475 -11.70 8.46 -26.50
C ALA A 475 -11.81 7.21 -27.41
N PRO A 476 -11.86 7.36 -28.75
CA PRO A 476 -11.90 6.24 -29.66
C PRO A 476 -10.61 5.44 -29.60
N LEU A 477 -10.74 4.11 -29.70
CA LEU A 477 -9.60 3.23 -29.89
C LEU A 477 -9.19 3.26 -31.37
N GLU A 478 -7.90 3.33 -31.63
CA GLU A 478 -7.35 3.10 -32.96
C GLU A 478 -7.47 1.60 -33.33
N PRO A 479 -7.31 1.22 -34.62
CA PRO A 479 -7.42 -0.18 -35.04
C PRO A 479 -6.49 -1.18 -34.32
N ASP A 480 -5.36 -0.71 -33.78
CA ASP A 480 -4.42 -1.49 -32.97
C ASP A 480 -4.82 -1.56 -31.48
N GLY A 481 -5.96 -0.97 -31.10
CA GLY A 481 -6.44 -0.90 -29.71
C GLY A 481 -5.81 0.21 -28.88
N SER A 482 -4.92 1.02 -29.47
CA SER A 482 -4.26 2.12 -28.77
C SER A 482 -5.19 3.33 -28.57
N VAL A 483 -4.95 4.10 -27.53
CA VAL A 483 -5.72 5.32 -27.22
C VAL A 483 -4.88 6.36 -26.51
N ARG A 484 -5.11 7.63 -26.82
CA ARG A 484 -4.38 8.76 -26.24
C ARG A 484 -5.33 9.89 -25.88
N MET A 485 -5.28 10.35 -24.63
CA MET A 485 -6.24 11.33 -24.10
C MET A 485 -5.62 12.27 -23.07
N LEU A 486 -6.10 13.52 -23.04
CA LEU A 486 -5.84 14.48 -21.97
C LEU A 486 -6.94 14.38 -20.93
N LEU A 487 -6.55 14.23 -19.68
CA LEU A 487 -7.40 14.04 -18.52
C LEU A 487 -7.12 15.11 -17.47
N PRO A 488 -8.08 15.41 -16.57
CA PRO A 488 -7.78 16.23 -15.42
C PRO A 488 -6.79 15.52 -14.49
N ALA A 489 -5.72 16.22 -14.10
CA ALA A 489 -4.81 15.73 -13.06
C ALA A 489 -5.48 15.79 -11.69
N ARG A 490 -4.97 15.00 -10.73
CA ARG A 490 -5.44 15.00 -9.33
C ARG A 490 -6.94 14.78 -9.19
N ARG A 491 -7.49 13.82 -9.95
CA ARG A 491 -8.88 13.36 -9.81
C ARG A 491 -8.99 11.84 -9.70
N PRO A 492 -9.98 11.30 -8.98
CA PRO A 492 -10.26 9.88 -8.92
C PRO A 492 -10.91 9.40 -10.23
N VAL A 493 -10.09 8.89 -11.14
CA VAL A 493 -10.53 8.41 -12.46
C VAL A 493 -10.85 6.92 -12.44
N VAL A 494 -11.87 6.52 -13.18
CA VAL A 494 -12.20 5.12 -13.48
C VAL A 494 -12.29 4.96 -14.99
N LEU A 495 -11.65 3.94 -15.52
CA LEU A 495 -11.64 3.64 -16.95
C LEU A 495 -12.58 2.46 -17.25
N ALA A 496 -13.22 2.50 -18.42
CA ALA A 496 -14.05 1.41 -18.91
C ALA A 496 -13.91 1.25 -20.43
N LEU A 497 -13.78 0.01 -20.90
CA LEU A 497 -13.91 -0.34 -22.31
C LEU A 497 -15.38 -0.41 -22.67
N GLU A 498 -15.77 0.28 -23.74
CA GLU A 498 -17.14 0.28 -24.24
C GLU A 498 -17.21 -0.11 -25.71
N ASP A 499 -18.29 -0.79 -26.09
CA ASP A 499 -18.62 -1.05 -27.48
C ASP A 499 -19.23 0.18 -28.18
N ALA A 500 -19.58 0.04 -29.47
CA ALA A 500 -20.13 1.13 -30.27
C ALA A 500 -21.51 1.62 -29.78
N SER A 501 -22.23 0.82 -28.99
CA SER A 501 -23.51 1.21 -28.39
C SER A 501 -23.35 1.97 -27.07
N GLY A 502 -22.13 2.01 -26.53
CA GLY A 502 -21.84 2.54 -25.20
C GLY A 502 -22.04 1.51 -24.08
N ALA A 503 -22.18 0.21 -24.41
CA ALA A 503 -22.25 -0.83 -23.40
C ALA A 503 -20.84 -1.12 -22.85
N THR A 504 -20.71 -1.11 -21.52
CA THR A 504 -19.45 -1.44 -20.84
C THR A 504 -19.12 -2.92 -21.00
N LEU A 505 -17.97 -3.21 -21.59
CA LEU A 505 -17.42 -4.56 -21.75
C LEU A 505 -16.52 -4.95 -20.59
N LEU A 506 -15.74 -4.00 -20.06
CA LEU A 506 -14.84 -4.19 -18.94
C LEU A 506 -14.60 -2.84 -18.23
N SER A 507 -14.70 -2.80 -16.90
CA SER A 507 -14.45 -1.58 -16.13
C SER A 507 -13.52 -1.86 -14.96
N MET A 508 -12.72 -0.87 -14.60
CA MET A 508 -11.93 -0.91 -13.37
C MET A 508 -12.85 -0.98 -12.14
N THR A 509 -12.48 -1.82 -11.19
CA THR A 509 -13.15 -1.95 -9.87
C THR A 509 -12.49 -1.06 -8.81
N GLU A 510 -11.74 -0.06 -9.25
CA GLU A 510 -10.93 0.81 -8.41
C GLU A 510 -10.70 2.14 -9.09
N THR A 511 -10.48 3.17 -8.28
CA THR A 511 -10.09 4.50 -8.76
C THR A 511 -8.58 4.57 -8.94
N HIS A 512 -8.16 5.31 -9.96
CA HIS A 512 -6.78 5.69 -10.23
C HIS A 512 -6.67 7.22 -10.19
N GLN A 513 -5.45 7.74 -10.24
CA GLN A 513 -5.19 9.18 -10.36
C GLN A 513 -3.98 9.39 -11.27
N LEU A 514 -3.95 10.55 -11.93
CA LEU A 514 -2.78 11.03 -12.64
C LEU A 514 -2.23 12.27 -11.94
N GLY A 515 -0.91 12.36 -11.91
CA GLY A 515 -0.17 13.44 -11.27
C GLY A 515 -0.22 14.76 -12.05
N PRO A 516 0.21 15.87 -11.42
CA PRO A 516 0.24 17.17 -12.06
C PRO A 516 1.18 17.19 -13.28
N GLY A 517 0.64 17.54 -14.45
CA GLY A 517 1.42 17.55 -15.69
C GLY A 517 1.92 16.17 -16.12
N GLU A 518 1.40 15.07 -15.58
CA GLU A 518 1.90 13.73 -15.88
C GLU A 518 1.64 13.36 -17.34
N ALA A 519 2.68 12.96 -18.06
CA ALA A 519 2.55 12.25 -19.33
C ALA A 519 3.00 10.81 -19.14
N VAL A 520 2.09 9.85 -19.29
CA VAL A 520 2.32 8.43 -19.02
C VAL A 520 1.86 7.56 -20.19
N SER A 521 2.68 6.57 -20.54
CA SER A 521 2.35 5.51 -21.50
C SER A 521 2.23 4.18 -20.77
N MET A 522 1.06 3.54 -20.86
CA MET A 522 0.68 2.36 -20.09
C MET A 522 0.61 1.11 -20.97
N GLY A 523 1.10 0.01 -20.42
CA GLY A 523 1.10 -1.30 -21.09
C GLY A 523 2.13 -1.42 -22.20
N VAL A 524 1.91 -2.41 -23.06
CA VAL A 524 2.68 -2.70 -24.28
C VAL A 524 1.72 -3.23 -25.34
N ALA A 525 2.17 -3.30 -26.59
CA ALA A 525 1.42 -3.93 -27.65
C ALA A 525 1.19 -5.42 -27.33
N THR A 526 0.02 -5.96 -27.70
CA THR A 526 -0.38 -7.34 -27.38
C THR A 526 0.62 -8.38 -27.88
N ASP A 527 1.20 -8.19 -29.05
CA ASP A 527 2.21 -9.08 -29.65
C ASP A 527 3.55 -9.08 -28.89
N LEU A 528 3.85 -8.02 -28.14
CA LEU A 528 5.05 -7.90 -27.30
C LEU A 528 4.76 -8.23 -25.83
N PHE A 529 3.50 -8.44 -25.45
CA PHE A 529 3.11 -8.69 -24.07
C PHE A 529 3.87 -9.88 -23.46
N ASP A 530 3.96 -10.99 -24.20
CA ASP A 530 4.57 -12.23 -23.70
C ASP A 530 6.08 -12.07 -23.46
N ALA A 531 6.74 -11.18 -24.21
CA ALA A 531 8.16 -10.86 -24.05
C ALA A 531 8.44 -9.89 -22.89
N VAL A 532 7.47 -9.04 -22.53
CA VAL A 532 7.66 -7.95 -21.55
C VAL A 532 7.03 -8.25 -20.20
N CYS A 533 5.74 -8.62 -20.21
CA CYS A 533 4.89 -8.61 -19.03
C CYS A 533 4.64 -10.03 -18.51
N ALA A 534 4.72 -11.05 -19.36
CA ALA A 534 4.29 -12.39 -19.00
C ALA A 534 5.19 -13.11 -18.00
N GLY A 535 6.48 -12.75 -17.90
CA GLY A 535 7.37 -13.25 -16.84
C GLY A 535 6.80 -13.04 -15.43
N CYS A 536 6.13 -11.89 -15.24
CA CYS A 536 5.44 -11.58 -13.99
C CYS A 536 3.96 -11.98 -14.05
N HIS A 537 3.24 -11.62 -15.10
CA HIS A 537 1.78 -11.68 -15.12
C HIS A 537 1.18 -12.86 -15.90
N GLY A 538 2.00 -13.85 -16.29
CA GLY A 538 1.61 -14.98 -17.14
C GLY A 538 1.39 -14.56 -18.59
N SER A 539 1.49 -15.49 -19.54
CA SER A 539 1.28 -15.19 -20.97
C SER A 539 -0.16 -14.83 -21.30
N ILE A 540 -0.42 -14.29 -22.49
CA ILE A 540 -1.80 -14.08 -22.98
C ILE A 540 -2.55 -15.41 -23.08
N SER A 541 -1.88 -16.47 -23.55
CA SER A 541 -2.47 -17.80 -23.71
C SER A 541 -2.73 -18.51 -22.37
N GLY A 542 -2.07 -18.06 -21.29
CA GLY A 542 -2.06 -18.72 -19.98
C GLY A 542 -1.07 -19.88 -19.87
N ARG A 543 -0.30 -20.17 -20.93
CA ARG A 543 0.77 -21.18 -20.88
C ARG A 543 2.08 -20.55 -20.43
N GLU A 544 2.65 -21.04 -19.35
CA GLU A 544 3.94 -20.55 -18.83
C GLU A 544 5.10 -20.73 -19.84
N THR A 545 4.99 -21.67 -20.78
CA THR A 545 5.99 -21.90 -21.83
C THR A 545 5.97 -20.86 -22.96
N ASP A 546 4.90 -20.07 -23.07
CA ASP A 546 4.75 -19.07 -24.12
C ASP A 546 5.44 -17.74 -23.73
N ILE A 547 6.03 -17.67 -22.52
CA ILE A 547 6.88 -16.57 -22.07
C ILE A 547 8.19 -16.61 -22.86
N ILE A 548 8.23 -15.96 -24.01
CA ILE A 548 9.38 -15.92 -24.91
C ILE A 548 9.93 -14.50 -24.97
N VAL A 549 11.19 -14.32 -24.62
CA VAL A 549 11.89 -13.05 -24.84
C VAL A 549 12.18 -12.90 -26.33
N THR A 550 11.59 -11.89 -26.97
CA THR A 550 11.88 -11.53 -28.36
C THR A 550 12.84 -10.33 -28.41
N PRO A 551 13.82 -10.30 -29.34
CA PRO A 551 14.75 -9.16 -29.45
C PRO A 551 14.04 -7.84 -29.81
N ASP A 552 12.92 -7.90 -30.53
CA ASP A 552 12.17 -6.74 -31.04
C ASP A 552 11.53 -5.89 -29.92
N VAL A 553 11.50 -6.43 -28.70
CA VAL A 553 10.92 -5.78 -27.53
C VAL A 553 11.57 -4.43 -27.20
N LEU A 554 12.86 -4.28 -27.49
CA LEU A 554 13.62 -3.06 -27.19
C LEU A 554 13.30 -1.91 -28.15
N THR A 555 12.73 -2.20 -29.33
CA THR A 555 12.45 -1.20 -30.37
C THR A 555 10.96 -0.96 -30.59
N GLY A 556 10.09 -1.96 -30.40
CA GLY A 556 8.67 -1.88 -30.75
C GLY A 556 7.70 -1.60 -29.60
N ALA A 557 8.11 -1.78 -28.34
CA ALA A 557 7.15 -1.82 -27.23
C ALA A 557 6.44 -0.50 -26.89
N SER A 558 6.80 0.61 -27.54
CA SER A 558 6.12 1.91 -27.40
C SER A 558 5.58 2.47 -28.73
N GLU A 559 5.57 1.68 -29.80
CA GLU A 559 4.94 2.07 -31.07
C GLU A 559 3.43 1.79 -31.03
N SER A 560 2.62 2.74 -31.50
CA SER A 560 1.17 2.59 -31.62
C SER A 560 0.59 3.68 -32.52
N LEU A 561 -0.56 3.43 -33.13
CA LEU A 561 -1.26 4.37 -34.00
C LEU A 561 -1.67 5.65 -33.26
N ALA A 562 -2.13 5.55 -32.01
CA ALA A 562 -2.57 6.71 -31.23
C ALA A 562 -1.43 7.65 -30.82
N ARG A 563 -0.16 7.19 -30.86
CA ARG A 563 1.01 7.99 -30.48
C ARG A 563 1.20 9.22 -31.38
N GLU A 564 0.99 9.05 -32.68
CA GLU A 564 1.13 10.12 -33.69
C GLU A 564 -0.16 10.95 -33.85
N ARG A 565 -1.22 10.57 -33.15
CA ARG A 565 -2.50 11.31 -33.16
C ARG A 565 -2.51 12.38 -32.07
N PRO A 566 -3.23 13.50 -32.30
CA PRO A 566 -3.59 14.41 -31.22
C PRO A 566 -4.35 13.66 -30.13
N ALA A 567 -4.05 13.98 -28.87
CA ALA A 567 -4.80 13.43 -27.74
C ALA A 567 -6.24 13.93 -27.78
N VAL A 568 -7.20 13.07 -27.45
CA VAL A 568 -8.58 13.49 -27.23
C VAL A 568 -8.66 14.24 -25.91
N ASP A 569 -9.15 15.47 -25.95
CA ASP A 569 -9.26 16.33 -24.76
C ASP A 569 -10.56 16.01 -24.01
N LEU A 570 -10.43 15.41 -22.82
CA LEU A 570 -11.55 15.07 -21.93
C LEU A 570 -11.53 15.91 -20.64
N ARG A 571 -10.80 17.03 -20.65
CA ARG A 571 -10.80 17.98 -19.53
C ARG A 571 -12.11 18.78 -19.51
N PRO A 572 -12.61 19.15 -18.32
CA PRO A 572 -13.84 19.92 -18.18
C PRO A 572 -13.76 21.35 -18.71
#